data_AF-A0A968PII5-F1
#
_entry.id   AF-A0A968PII5-F1
#
_cell.length_a   1.000
_cell.length_b   1.000
_cell.length_c   1.000
_cell.angle_alpha   90.00
_cell.angle_beta   90.00
_cell.angle_gamma   90.00
#
_symmetry.space_group_name_H-M   'P 1'
#
loop_
_entity.id
_entity.type
_entity.pdbx_description
1 polymer ?
#
loop_
_entity_poly.entity_id
_entity_poly.type
_entity_poly.pdbx_seq_one_letter_code
_entity_poly.pdbx_strand_id
1 'polypeptide(L)'
;MNNLDKNWDNLFGEYTTDETVWCGQWVTYSPDQKVTKSQRVIRSFRSNADNTVITHINRYIDASENVEEKTWQIDRETCNKSDGVVHPARPWMRALAIGANATAWTSQQLIPETPFGAQLSFKEGSWGTSAAIMYGENGQLHQILYIREHLGRFSDEALSLETLKISGNWMGKKRSMTPDLSISPEEDMQLSLSKWAIATRRFLFPAT
;
A
#
# COMPACT_ATOMS: atom_id res chain seq x y z
N MET A 1 -18.36 -3.86 16.95
CA MET A 1 -17.88 -3.06 15.80
C MET A 1 -18.19 -3.80 14.51
N ASN A 2 -18.87 -3.17 13.56
CA ASN A 2 -19.17 -3.79 12.25
C ASN A 2 -17.88 -3.87 11.39
N ASN A 3 -17.90 -4.55 10.24
CA ASN A 3 -16.69 -4.73 9.42
C ASN A 3 -16.16 -3.41 8.84
N LEU A 4 -17.07 -2.49 8.50
CA LEU A 4 -16.76 -1.18 7.97
C LEU A 4 -15.95 -0.34 8.98
N ASP A 5 -16.39 -0.34 10.23
CA ASP A 5 -15.75 0.35 11.34
C ASP A 5 -14.39 -0.28 11.67
N LYS A 6 -14.29 -1.62 11.64
CA LYS A 6 -13.01 -2.33 11.85
C LYS A 6 -11.99 -1.99 10.78
N ASN A 7 -12.40 -1.89 9.51
CA ASN A 7 -11.50 -1.51 8.43
C ASN A 7 -10.99 -0.07 8.60
N TRP A 8 -11.88 0.86 8.97
CA TRP A 8 -11.48 2.24 9.30
C TRP A 8 -10.50 2.30 10.46
N ASP A 9 -10.81 1.61 11.56
CA ASP A 9 -9.98 1.57 12.76
C ASP A 9 -8.60 0.94 12.48
N ASN A 10 -8.55 -0.14 11.71
CA ASN A 10 -7.28 -0.74 11.27
C ASN A 10 -6.44 0.21 10.38
N LEU A 11 -7.08 1.06 9.57
CA LEU A 11 -6.39 2.01 8.70
C LEU A 11 -5.92 3.27 9.45
N PHE A 12 -6.73 3.76 10.39
CA PHE A 12 -6.60 5.13 10.93
C PHE A 12 -6.73 5.26 12.45
N GLY A 13 -7.02 4.18 13.17
CA GLY A 13 -7.28 4.21 14.63
C GLY A 13 -6.06 4.62 15.46
N GLU A 14 -4.85 4.46 14.92
CA GLU A 14 -3.60 4.90 15.57
C GLU A 14 -3.30 6.39 15.38
N TYR A 15 -3.98 7.07 14.44
CA TYR A 15 -3.73 8.49 14.19
C TYR A 15 -4.50 9.38 15.16
N THR A 16 -3.78 10.33 15.76
CA THR A 16 -4.31 11.30 16.72
C THR A 16 -4.39 12.70 16.11
N THR A 17 -4.72 13.70 16.94
CA THR A 17 -4.62 15.13 16.56
C THR A 17 -3.19 15.61 16.39
N ASP A 18 -2.19 14.83 16.78
CA ASP A 18 -0.80 15.13 16.49
C ASP A 18 -0.41 14.57 15.12
N GLU A 19 0.50 15.25 14.43
CA GLU A 19 0.94 14.83 13.11
C GLU A 19 1.85 13.58 13.22
N THR A 20 1.40 12.47 12.63
CA THR A 20 2.21 11.27 12.47
C THR A 20 2.97 11.35 11.15
N VAL A 21 4.29 11.45 11.22
CA VAL A 21 5.16 11.72 10.06
C VAL A 21 5.93 10.47 9.65
N TRP A 22 5.85 10.10 8.38
CA TRP A 22 6.59 9.05 7.71
C TRP A 22 7.52 9.66 6.67
N CYS A 23 8.83 9.45 6.81
CA CYS A 23 9.83 9.97 5.89
C CYS A 23 10.44 8.80 5.12
N GLY A 24 10.52 8.91 3.80
CA GLY A 24 10.96 7.78 2.99
C GLY A 24 11.42 8.11 1.59
N GLN A 25 11.79 7.06 0.87
CA GLN A 25 12.15 7.12 -0.54
C GLN A 25 11.12 6.33 -1.34
N TRP A 26 10.60 6.99 -2.38
CA TRP A 26 9.66 6.40 -3.32
C TRP A 26 10.37 6.24 -4.66
N VAL A 27 10.47 5.01 -5.14
CA VAL A 27 11.16 4.65 -6.37
C VAL A 27 10.16 4.02 -7.33
N THR A 28 9.99 4.65 -8.49
CA THR A 28 9.21 4.12 -9.59
C THR A 28 10.14 3.41 -10.57
N TYR A 29 9.73 2.21 -10.97
CA TYR A 29 10.40 1.39 -11.97
C TYR A 29 9.50 1.22 -13.20
N SER A 30 10.12 1.13 -14.37
CA SER A 30 9.48 0.67 -15.59
C SER A 30 9.18 -0.84 -15.53
N PRO A 31 8.40 -1.39 -16.48
CA PRO A 31 8.19 -2.85 -16.61
C PRO A 31 9.48 -3.65 -16.76
N ASP A 32 10.52 -3.02 -17.32
CA ASP A 32 11.87 -3.58 -17.47
C ASP A 32 12.73 -3.41 -16.21
N GLN A 33 12.14 -2.98 -15.09
CA GLN A 33 12.80 -2.79 -13.80
C GLN A 33 13.87 -1.68 -13.81
N LYS A 34 13.78 -0.73 -14.75
CA LYS A 34 14.65 0.46 -14.76
C LYS A 34 14.02 1.54 -13.90
N VAL A 35 14.81 2.18 -13.04
CA VAL A 35 14.35 3.35 -12.25
C VAL A 35 13.96 4.47 -13.21
N THR A 36 12.71 4.91 -13.15
CA THR A 36 12.17 6.03 -13.92
C THR A 36 12.00 7.28 -13.07
N LYS A 37 11.78 7.12 -11.77
CA LYS A 37 11.71 8.23 -10.80
C LYS A 37 12.21 7.75 -9.44
N SER A 38 12.95 8.60 -8.74
CA SER A 38 13.32 8.40 -7.34
C SER A 38 13.19 9.73 -6.62
N GLN A 39 12.42 9.76 -5.54
CA GLN A 39 12.12 11.00 -4.81
C GLN A 39 12.06 10.73 -3.31
N ARG A 40 12.50 11.71 -2.51
CA ARG A 40 12.27 11.70 -1.06
C ARG A 40 10.86 12.22 -0.80
N VAL A 41 10.16 11.61 0.15
CA VAL A 41 8.80 11.99 0.49
C VAL A 41 8.64 12.05 2.00
N ILE A 42 7.99 13.12 2.47
CA ILE A 42 7.44 13.21 3.82
C ILE A 42 5.94 13.06 3.70
N ARG A 43 5.42 11.92 4.16
CA ARG A 43 3.99 11.62 4.25
C ARG A 43 3.56 11.86 5.68
N SER A 44 2.46 12.57 5.88
CA SER A 44 1.90 12.74 7.21
C SER A 44 0.40 12.50 7.26
N PHE A 45 -0.02 12.02 8.42
CA PHE A 45 -1.42 11.80 8.76
C PHE A 45 -1.73 12.45 10.09
N ARG A 46 -2.89 13.08 10.16
CA ARG A 46 -3.45 13.62 11.39
C ARG A 46 -4.96 13.42 11.37
N SER A 47 -5.49 12.97 12.49
CA SER A 47 -6.92 12.81 12.72
C SER A 47 -7.53 14.05 13.37
N ASN A 48 -8.81 14.30 13.16
CA ASN A 48 -9.56 15.19 14.06
C ASN A 48 -9.82 14.50 15.41
N ALA A 49 -10.35 15.24 16.39
CA ALA A 49 -10.57 14.73 17.75
C ALA A 49 -11.44 13.45 17.79
N ASP A 50 -12.40 13.34 16.88
CA ASP A 50 -13.37 12.23 16.86
C ASP A 50 -12.96 11.06 15.94
N ASN A 51 -11.78 11.12 15.31
CA ASN A 51 -11.31 10.17 14.29
C ASN A 51 -12.33 9.93 13.15
N THR A 52 -13.01 10.99 12.75
CA THR A 52 -13.94 10.99 11.62
C THR A 52 -13.35 11.62 10.36
N VAL A 53 -12.27 12.38 10.47
CA VAL A 53 -11.59 13.02 9.33
C VAL A 53 -10.08 12.85 9.47
N ILE A 54 -9.45 12.27 8.44
CA ILE A 54 -8.00 12.14 8.35
C ILE A 54 -7.46 13.15 7.34
N THR A 55 -6.64 14.07 7.83
CA THR A 55 -5.80 14.91 6.99
C THR A 55 -4.58 14.10 6.55
N HIS A 56 -4.43 13.88 5.24
CA HIS A 56 -3.26 13.23 4.65
C HIS A 56 -2.50 14.26 3.82
N ILE A 57 -1.21 14.41 4.09
CA ILE A 57 -0.31 15.31 3.37
C ILE A 57 0.86 14.51 2.81
N ASN A 58 1.23 14.73 1.56
CA ASN A 58 2.49 14.27 0.99
C ASN A 58 3.30 15.47 0.53
N ARG A 59 4.56 15.54 0.96
CA ARG A 59 5.57 16.51 0.52
C ARG A 59 6.64 15.77 -0.27
N TYR A 60 6.66 16.00 -1.57
CA TYR A 60 7.62 15.41 -2.49
C TYR A 60 8.82 16.33 -2.62
N ILE A 61 10.01 15.82 -2.31
CA ILE A 61 11.27 16.55 -2.34
C ILE A 61 12.09 16.04 -3.53
N ASP A 62 12.35 16.92 -4.49
CA ASP A 62 13.14 16.61 -5.68
C ASP A 62 14.66 16.74 -5.43
N ALA A 63 15.47 16.45 -6.45
CA ALA A 63 16.94 16.51 -6.36
C ALA A 63 17.49 17.95 -6.19
N SER A 64 16.67 18.97 -6.44
CA SER A 64 17.01 20.39 -6.25
C SER A 64 16.47 20.93 -4.93
N GLU A 65 15.99 20.05 -4.04
CA GLU A 65 15.34 20.39 -2.76
C GLU A 65 14.02 21.18 -2.92
N ASN A 66 13.41 21.20 -4.11
CA ASN A 66 12.08 21.78 -4.25
C ASN A 66 11.04 20.86 -3.62
N VAL A 67 10.02 21.47 -3.00
CA VAL A 67 8.94 20.76 -2.32
C VAL A 67 7.62 20.96 -3.05
N GLU A 68 7.03 19.87 -3.55
CA GLU A 68 5.63 19.82 -3.99
C GLU A 68 4.78 19.23 -2.87
N GLU A 69 3.79 19.98 -2.38
CA GLU A 69 2.86 19.51 -1.35
C GLU A 69 1.50 19.14 -1.97
N LYS A 70 0.93 18.01 -1.52
CA LYS A 70 -0.45 17.61 -1.81
C LYS A 70 -1.15 17.23 -0.53
N THR A 71 -2.40 17.68 -0.41
CA THR A 71 -3.20 17.51 0.80
C THR A 71 -4.58 16.96 0.44
N TRP A 72 -5.06 16.01 1.22
CA TRP A 72 -6.38 15.41 1.09
C TRP A 72 -7.04 15.28 2.46
N GLN A 73 -8.37 15.36 2.46
CA GLN A 73 -9.21 15.05 3.62
C GLN A 73 -9.95 13.75 3.34
N ILE A 74 -9.71 12.73 4.14
CA ILE A 74 -10.41 11.44 4.08
C ILE A 74 -11.48 11.49 5.18
N ASP A 75 -12.70 11.81 4.77
CA ASP A 75 -13.84 11.94 5.66
C ASP A 75 -14.57 10.60 5.80
N ARG A 76 -14.82 10.13 7.02
CA ARG A 76 -15.38 8.81 7.30
C ARG A 76 -16.78 8.64 6.73
N GLU A 77 -17.63 9.65 6.80
CA GLU A 77 -19.01 9.57 6.31
C GLU A 77 -19.04 9.37 4.80
N THR A 78 -18.18 10.06 4.09
CA THR A 78 -18.15 10.06 2.62
C THR A 78 -17.21 9.01 2.03
N CYS A 79 -16.13 8.65 2.71
CA CYS A 79 -15.07 7.78 2.19
C CYS A 79 -15.15 6.35 2.73
N ASN A 80 -15.73 6.09 3.90
CA ASN A 80 -15.81 4.75 4.46
C ASN A 80 -17.00 3.99 3.84
N LYS A 81 -16.74 3.19 2.81
CA LYS A 81 -17.77 2.42 2.08
C LYS A 81 -17.75 0.96 2.51
N SER A 82 -18.88 0.27 2.31
CA SER A 82 -19.05 -1.14 2.66
C SER A 82 -18.03 -2.09 2.02
N ASP A 83 -17.31 -1.63 1.01
CA ASP A 83 -16.30 -2.33 0.23
C ASP A 83 -14.88 -1.76 0.42
N GLY A 84 -14.68 -0.88 1.40
CA GLY A 84 -13.39 -0.30 1.80
C GLY A 84 -13.39 1.23 1.84
N VAL A 85 -12.24 1.82 2.17
CA VAL A 85 -12.11 3.28 2.24
C VAL A 85 -11.71 3.85 0.87
N VAL A 86 -12.46 4.83 0.39
CA VAL A 86 -12.13 5.61 -0.80
C VAL A 86 -11.12 6.69 -0.43
N HIS A 87 -10.00 6.78 -1.15
CA HIS A 87 -9.09 7.89 -0.99
C HIS A 87 -9.37 8.97 -2.05
N PRO A 88 -9.52 10.26 -1.71
CA PRO A 88 -9.89 11.32 -2.67
C PRO A 88 -8.97 11.43 -3.88
N ALA A 89 -7.68 11.14 -3.73
CA ALA A 89 -6.72 11.12 -4.84
C ALA A 89 -6.98 10.04 -5.91
N ARG A 90 -7.65 8.93 -5.56
CA ARG A 90 -8.00 7.82 -6.48
C ARG A 90 -9.37 7.24 -6.12
N PRO A 91 -10.47 7.90 -6.54
CA PRO A 91 -11.83 7.46 -6.18
C PRO A 91 -12.20 6.05 -6.66
N TRP A 92 -11.49 5.54 -7.68
CA TRP A 92 -11.68 4.21 -8.26
C TRP A 92 -11.00 3.06 -7.49
N MET A 93 -10.28 3.37 -6.40
CA MET A 93 -9.63 2.37 -5.55
C MET A 93 -10.29 2.27 -4.16
N ARG A 94 -9.98 1.18 -3.46
CA ARG A 94 -10.32 0.97 -2.05
C ARG A 94 -9.11 0.62 -1.22
N ALA A 95 -8.95 1.32 -0.10
CA ALA A 95 -8.03 0.99 0.95
C ALA A 95 -8.68 -0.03 1.90
N LEU A 96 -7.96 -1.12 2.13
CA LEU A 96 -8.36 -2.30 2.88
C LEU A 96 -7.28 -2.62 3.91
N ALA A 97 -7.65 -3.10 5.09
CA ALA A 97 -6.70 -3.44 6.13
C ALA A 97 -7.00 -4.79 6.80
N ILE A 98 -6.03 -5.71 6.74
CA ILE A 98 -6.02 -6.95 7.50
C ILE A 98 -5.21 -6.71 8.77
N GLY A 99 -5.85 -6.09 9.76
CA GLY A 99 -5.19 -5.57 10.96
C GLY A 99 -4.41 -4.28 10.69
N ALA A 100 -3.73 -3.74 11.72
CA ALA A 100 -3.06 -2.44 11.66
C ALA A 100 -1.80 -2.38 10.78
N ASN A 101 -1.19 -3.54 10.51
CA ASN A 101 0.15 -3.63 9.91
C ASN A 101 0.17 -4.15 8.47
N ALA A 102 -0.97 -4.58 7.93
CA ALA A 102 -1.07 -5.09 6.56
C ALA A 102 -2.25 -4.44 5.86
N THR A 103 -1.95 -3.58 4.88
CA THR A 103 -2.97 -2.86 4.14
C THR A 103 -2.80 -3.07 2.64
N ALA A 104 -3.91 -2.94 1.92
CA ALA A 104 -3.93 -2.96 0.48
C ALA A 104 -4.67 -1.73 -0.03
N TRP A 105 -4.25 -1.21 -1.18
CA TRP A 105 -5.01 -0.24 -1.95
C TRP A 105 -5.24 -0.83 -3.33
N THR A 106 -6.48 -1.16 -3.69
CA THR A 106 -6.77 -1.94 -4.91
C THR A 106 -7.87 -1.31 -5.75
N SER A 107 -7.75 -1.44 -7.07
CA SER A 107 -8.91 -1.28 -7.97
C SER A 107 -9.99 -2.28 -7.59
N GLN A 108 -11.25 -1.87 -7.71
CA GLN A 108 -12.38 -2.77 -7.47
C GLN A 108 -12.78 -3.55 -8.72
N GLN A 109 -12.69 -2.89 -9.87
CA GLN A 109 -13.15 -3.39 -11.14
C GLN A 109 -12.18 -2.97 -12.24
N LEU A 110 -12.10 -3.78 -13.28
CA LEU A 110 -11.44 -3.39 -14.52
C LEU A 110 -12.42 -2.50 -15.29
N ILE A 111 -12.19 -1.20 -15.25
CA ILE A 111 -12.96 -0.22 -16.03
C ILE A 111 -12.15 0.07 -17.30
N PRO A 112 -12.71 -0.11 -18.51
CA PRO A 112 -12.03 0.25 -19.74
C PRO A 112 -11.51 1.68 -19.68
N GLU A 113 -10.33 1.92 -20.27
CA GLU A 113 -9.72 3.25 -20.33
C GLU A 113 -9.42 3.89 -18.96
N THR A 114 -9.42 3.09 -17.89
CA THR A 114 -9.02 3.54 -16.55
C THR A 114 -7.82 2.71 -16.08
N PRO A 115 -6.78 3.34 -15.49
CA PRO A 115 -5.69 2.60 -14.87
C PRO A 115 -6.21 1.63 -13.81
N PHE A 116 -5.62 0.45 -13.72
CA PHE A 116 -5.92 -0.50 -12.65
C PHE A 116 -4.64 -0.94 -11.95
N GLY A 117 -4.76 -1.32 -10.68
CA GLY A 117 -3.59 -1.72 -9.93
C GLY A 117 -3.89 -2.08 -8.50
N ALA A 118 -2.83 -2.49 -7.82
CA ALA A 118 -2.86 -2.75 -6.40
C ALA A 118 -1.55 -2.28 -5.77
N GLN A 119 -1.65 -1.76 -4.55
CA GLN A 119 -0.55 -1.53 -3.63
C GLN A 119 -0.73 -2.43 -2.43
N LEU A 120 0.32 -3.12 -2.02
CA LEU A 120 0.41 -3.83 -0.75
C LEU A 120 1.37 -3.08 0.15
N SER A 121 0.98 -2.87 1.40
CA SER A 121 1.76 -2.13 2.39
C SER A 121 1.87 -2.94 3.68
N PHE A 122 3.08 -3.03 4.21
CA PHE A 122 3.40 -3.73 5.43
C PHE A 122 4.13 -2.79 6.40
N LYS A 123 3.77 -2.87 7.68
CA LYS A 123 4.47 -2.15 8.76
C LYS A 123 5.16 -3.16 9.69
N GLU A 124 6.39 -2.83 10.08
CA GLU A 124 7.17 -3.55 11.08
C GLU A 124 7.89 -2.53 11.97
N GLY A 125 7.44 -2.40 13.22
CA GLY A 125 7.95 -1.36 14.12
C GLY A 125 7.80 0.04 13.51
N SER A 126 8.92 0.78 13.42
CA SER A 126 8.95 2.12 12.84
C SER A 126 9.11 2.14 11.31
N TRP A 127 9.07 0.98 10.65
CA TRP A 127 9.25 0.86 9.21
C TRP A 127 7.94 0.54 8.50
N GLY A 128 7.71 1.22 7.38
CA GLY A 128 6.66 0.93 6.42
C GLY A 128 7.27 0.61 5.07
N THR A 129 6.86 -0.50 4.46
CA THR A 129 7.24 -0.85 3.08
C THR A 129 6.00 -1.10 2.26
N SER A 130 5.93 -0.50 1.07
CA SER A 130 4.86 -0.77 0.12
C SER A 130 5.39 -1.08 -1.26
N ALA A 131 4.69 -1.93 -1.98
CA ALA A 131 4.90 -2.17 -3.39
C ALA A 131 3.57 -2.00 -4.12
N ALA A 132 3.55 -1.18 -5.17
CA ALA A 132 2.40 -1.01 -6.03
C ALA A 132 2.72 -1.42 -7.46
N ILE A 133 1.75 -2.06 -8.10
CA ILE A 133 1.80 -2.44 -9.51
C ILE A 133 0.63 -1.71 -10.18
N MET A 134 0.94 -0.96 -11.22
CA MET A 134 -0.03 -0.16 -11.95
C MET A 134 0.00 -0.53 -13.41
N TYR A 135 -1.16 -0.84 -13.96
CA TYR A 135 -1.39 -1.11 -15.36
C TYR A 135 -2.04 0.10 -16.02
N GLY A 136 -1.63 0.38 -17.25
CA GLY A 136 -2.21 1.44 -18.06
C GLY A 136 -3.57 1.06 -18.62
N GLU A 137 -4.20 2.00 -19.31
CA GLU A 137 -5.52 1.86 -19.94
C GLU A 137 -5.57 0.73 -20.99
N ASN A 138 -4.43 0.40 -21.59
CA ASN A 138 -4.28 -0.71 -22.54
C ASN A 138 -4.04 -2.08 -21.87
N GLY A 139 -4.16 -2.16 -20.54
CA GLY A 139 -3.93 -3.37 -19.76
C GLY A 139 -2.48 -3.80 -19.63
N GLN A 140 -1.52 -3.03 -20.14
CA GLN A 140 -0.10 -3.32 -20.01
C GLN A 140 0.44 -2.81 -18.68
N LEU A 141 1.41 -3.53 -18.10
CA LEU A 141 2.14 -3.05 -16.94
C LEU A 141 2.75 -1.69 -17.29
N HIS A 142 2.39 -0.66 -16.54
CA HIS A 142 2.84 0.71 -16.78
C HIS A 142 4.01 1.06 -15.86
N GLN A 143 3.87 0.78 -14.56
CA GLN A 143 4.91 1.06 -13.59
C GLN A 143 4.81 0.17 -12.35
N ILE A 144 5.95 0.01 -11.68
CA ILE A 144 6.06 -0.59 -10.35
C ILE A 144 6.54 0.52 -9.42
N LEU A 145 5.82 0.79 -8.33
CA LEU A 145 6.22 1.76 -7.31
C LEU A 145 6.67 1.00 -6.06
N TYR A 146 7.86 1.30 -5.57
CA TYR A 146 8.36 0.84 -4.30
C TYR A 146 8.47 2.01 -3.33
N ILE A 147 7.91 1.85 -2.14
CA ILE A 147 7.90 2.86 -1.08
C ILE A 147 8.56 2.24 0.14
N ARG A 148 9.59 2.88 0.67
CA ARG A 148 10.17 2.53 1.98
C ARG A 148 10.20 3.79 2.83
N GLU A 149 9.55 3.72 3.98
CA GLU A 149 9.32 4.84 4.89
C GLU A 149 9.72 4.44 6.32
N HIS A 150 10.27 5.40 7.06
CA HIS A 150 10.53 5.28 8.48
C HIS A 150 9.77 6.39 9.23
N LEU A 151 9.26 6.07 10.41
CA LEU A 151 8.57 7.02 11.27
C LEU A 151 9.53 8.13 11.74
N GLY A 152 9.22 9.38 11.40
CA GLY A 152 9.87 10.59 11.91
C GLY A 152 11.24 10.96 11.34
N ARG A 153 11.87 10.14 10.48
CA ARG A 153 13.19 10.45 9.91
C ARG A 153 13.44 9.76 8.57
N PHE A 154 14.26 10.37 7.73
CA PHE A 154 14.83 9.67 6.58
C PHE A 154 15.82 8.62 7.08
N SER A 155 15.90 7.50 6.36
CA SER A 155 16.94 6.52 6.60
C SER A 155 18.18 6.84 5.78
N ASP A 156 19.35 6.69 6.40
CA ASP A 156 20.65 6.71 5.72
C ASP A 156 21.00 5.34 5.11
N GLU A 157 20.19 4.31 5.37
CA GLU A 157 20.40 2.98 4.78
C GLU A 157 20.06 3.01 3.29
N ALA A 158 21.05 2.66 2.47
CA ALA A 158 20.80 2.39 1.06
C ALA A 158 19.78 1.26 0.92
N LEU A 159 18.90 1.39 -0.07
CA LEU A 159 18.02 0.30 -0.48
C LEU A 159 18.87 -0.86 -1.01
N SER A 160 19.20 -1.81 -0.14
CA SER A 160 19.84 -3.05 -0.54
C SER A 160 18.78 -4.00 -1.11
N LEU A 161 18.75 -4.11 -2.44
CA LEU A 161 18.14 -5.24 -3.12
C LEU A 161 19.14 -6.40 -3.12
N GLU A 162 19.50 -6.88 -1.92
CA GLU A 162 20.18 -8.17 -1.82
C GLU A 162 19.33 -9.22 -2.52
N THR A 163 19.97 -10.17 -3.19
CA THR A 163 19.28 -11.24 -3.91
C THR A 163 18.56 -12.12 -2.90
N LEU A 164 17.32 -11.74 -2.58
CA LEU A 164 16.46 -12.43 -1.65
C LEU A 164 16.30 -13.88 -2.10
N LYS A 165 16.79 -14.81 -1.28
CA LYS A 165 16.56 -16.24 -1.47
C LYS A 165 15.12 -16.59 -1.08
N ILE A 166 14.17 -16.23 -1.94
CA ILE A 166 12.75 -16.57 -1.77
C ILE A 166 12.42 -18.01 -2.17
N SER A 167 13.36 -18.73 -2.80
CA SER A 167 13.16 -20.14 -3.14
C SER A 167 13.17 -21.02 -1.90
N GLY A 168 12.17 -21.87 -1.75
CA GLY A 168 12.06 -22.77 -0.61
C GLY A 168 10.62 -23.18 -0.32
N ASN A 169 10.47 -24.00 0.72
CA ASN A 169 9.18 -24.33 1.31
C ASN A 169 8.95 -23.41 2.48
N TRP A 170 7.96 -22.54 2.35
CA TRP A 170 7.53 -21.61 3.37
C TRP A 170 6.32 -22.19 4.09
N MET A 171 6.35 -22.15 5.42
CA MET A 171 5.20 -22.42 6.27
C MET A 171 4.85 -21.12 6.97
N GLY A 172 3.56 -20.87 7.11
CA GLY A 172 3.08 -19.68 7.77
C GLY A 172 1.59 -19.74 7.96
N LYS A 173 1.00 -18.56 8.14
CA LYS A 173 -0.42 -18.42 8.38
C LYS A 173 -1.01 -17.42 7.41
N LYS A 174 -2.25 -17.66 7.01
CA LYS A 174 -3.00 -16.84 6.07
C LYS A 174 -4.29 -16.36 6.72
N ARG A 175 -4.66 -15.12 6.41
CA ARG A 175 -6.01 -14.58 6.57
C ARG A 175 -6.47 -14.07 5.22
N SER A 176 -7.77 -14.14 4.97
CA SER A 176 -8.39 -13.63 3.75
C SER A 176 -9.43 -12.57 4.12
N MET A 177 -9.63 -11.60 3.24
CA MET A 177 -10.71 -10.62 3.37
C MET A 177 -11.67 -10.79 2.19
N THR A 178 -12.96 -10.86 2.47
CA THR A 178 -14.04 -10.86 1.46
C THR A 178 -14.44 -9.43 1.07
N PRO A 179 -15.15 -9.23 -0.06
CA PRO A 179 -15.52 -7.89 -0.54
C PRO A 179 -16.39 -7.06 0.44
N ASP A 180 -17.07 -7.70 1.38
CA ASP A 180 -17.84 -7.06 2.47
C ASP A 180 -16.99 -6.82 3.74
N LEU A 181 -15.67 -6.82 3.58
CA LEU A 181 -14.66 -6.55 4.61
C LEU A 181 -14.61 -7.59 5.73
N SER A 182 -15.27 -8.75 5.57
CA SER A 182 -15.16 -9.83 6.54
C SER A 182 -13.79 -10.48 6.44
N ILE A 183 -13.12 -10.66 7.58
CA ILE A 183 -11.79 -11.29 7.65
C ILE A 183 -11.96 -12.71 8.17
N SER A 184 -11.45 -13.68 7.42
CA SER A 184 -11.45 -15.08 7.82
C SER A 184 -10.62 -15.31 9.08
N PRO A 185 -10.90 -16.38 9.84
CA PRO A 185 -9.94 -16.90 10.80
C PRO A 185 -8.59 -17.18 10.14
N GLU A 186 -7.58 -17.28 10.99
CA GLU A 186 -6.23 -17.61 10.59
C GLU A 186 -6.11 -19.10 10.29
N GLU A 187 -5.51 -19.42 9.15
CA GLU A 187 -5.35 -20.79 8.66
C GLU A 187 -3.88 -21.07 8.33
N ASP A 188 -3.43 -22.30 8.60
CA ASP A 188 -2.08 -22.72 8.23
C ASP A 188 -1.94 -22.74 6.71
N MET A 189 -0.80 -22.23 6.22
CA MET A 189 -0.49 -22.17 4.80
C MET A 189 0.91 -22.69 4.55
N GLN A 190 1.05 -23.48 3.48
CA GLN A 190 2.33 -23.89 2.94
C GLN A 190 2.47 -23.34 1.51
N LEU A 191 3.60 -22.70 1.23
CA LEU A 191 3.93 -22.15 -0.08
C LEU A 191 5.29 -22.70 -0.53
N SER A 192 5.31 -23.40 -1.67
CA SER A 192 6.57 -23.84 -2.29
C SER A 192 6.92 -22.91 -3.45
N LEU A 193 8.02 -22.17 -3.31
CA LEU A 193 8.54 -21.30 -4.36
C LEU A 193 9.76 -21.96 -4.99
N SER A 194 9.62 -22.40 -6.25
CA SER A 194 10.74 -22.95 -7.02
C SER A 194 11.47 -21.85 -7.77
N LYS A 195 12.78 -22.03 -8.03
CA LYS A 195 13.59 -21.11 -8.85
C LYS A 195 13.00 -20.90 -10.25
N TRP A 196 12.25 -21.87 -10.79
CA TRP A 196 11.61 -21.80 -12.11
C TRP A 196 10.39 -20.85 -12.14
N ALA A 197 9.60 -20.78 -11.06
CA ALA A 197 8.49 -19.83 -10.95
C ALA A 197 8.99 -18.38 -10.82
N ILE A 198 10.14 -18.18 -10.17
CA ILE A 198 10.77 -16.88 -9.99
C ILE A 198 11.39 -16.37 -11.31
N ALA A 199 12.01 -17.27 -12.09
CA ALA A 199 12.64 -16.92 -13.36
C ALA A 199 11.66 -16.56 -14.49
N THR A 200 10.41 -17.02 -14.43
CA THR A 200 9.42 -16.86 -15.52
C THR A 200 8.52 -15.64 -15.39
N ARG A 201 8.69 -14.79 -14.35
CA ARG A 201 7.85 -13.60 -14.08
C ARG A 201 6.33 -13.88 -14.11
N ARG A 202 5.90 -15.11 -13.84
CA ARG A 202 4.50 -15.51 -13.78
C ARG A 202 4.11 -15.80 -12.34
N PHE A 203 3.59 -14.80 -11.65
CA PHE A 203 2.75 -15.06 -10.49
C PHE A 203 1.37 -15.45 -11.02
N LEU A 204 1.16 -16.76 -11.21
CA LEU A 204 -0.17 -17.29 -11.40
C LEU A 204 -0.81 -17.35 -10.01
N PHE A 205 -1.77 -16.45 -9.76
CA PHE A 205 -2.75 -16.73 -8.72
C PHE A 205 -3.45 -18.05 -9.09
N PRO A 206 -3.60 -19.00 -8.17
CA PRO A 206 -4.39 -20.19 -8.46
C PRO A 206 -5.81 -19.73 -8.81
N ALA A 207 -6.26 -20.10 -10.01
CA ALA A 207 -7.68 -20.03 -10.35
C ALA A 207 -8.41 -21.01 -9.42
N THR A 208 -9.36 -20.48 -8.65
CA THR A 208 -10.39 -21.27 -7.96
C THR A 208 -11.39 -21.80 -8.97
#